data_AF-A0A8T9SW67-F1
#
_entry.id   AF-A0A8T9SW67-F1
#
_cell.length_a   1.000
_cell.length_b   1.000
_cell.length_c   1.000
_cell.angle_alpha   90.00
_cell.angle_beta   90.00
_cell.angle_gamma   90.00
#
_symmetry.space_group_name_H-M   'P 1'
#
loop_
_entity.id
_entity.type
_entity.pdbx_description
1 polymer ?
#
loop_
_entity_poly.entity_id
_entity_poly.type
_entity_poly.pdbx_seq_one_letter_code
_entity_poly.pdbx_strand_id
1 'polypeptide(L)'
;MKHLSSLLLIVALAACTDASQARFDSYGSKFKVEVLSGGQVVRTYTSTGKLGRAGEGYYFNDAATGKYVQVNADVIITQLD
;
A
#
# COMPACT_ATOMS: atom_id res chain seq x y z
N MET A 1 -13.80 33.51 -23.69
CA MET A 1 -14.37 32.17 -23.41
C MET A 1 -13.61 30.99 -24.04
N LYS A 2 -12.43 31.19 -24.66
CA LYS A 2 -11.60 30.08 -25.18
C LYS A 2 -10.54 29.55 -24.19
N HIS A 3 -10.15 30.36 -23.21
CA HIS A 3 -9.14 29.98 -22.21
C HIS A 3 -9.71 29.14 -21.05
N LEU A 4 -11.04 29.10 -20.88
CA LEU A 4 -11.69 28.37 -19.79
C LEU A 4 -11.67 26.84 -20.03
N SER A 5 -11.68 26.40 -21.29
CA SER A 5 -11.60 24.97 -21.64
C SER A 5 -10.20 24.37 -21.43
N SER A 6 -9.13 25.15 -21.52
CA SER A 6 -7.76 24.65 -21.32
C SER A 6 -7.40 24.46 -19.84
N LEU A 7 -8.00 25.25 -18.94
CA LEU A 7 -7.76 25.15 -17.49
C LEU A 7 -8.40 23.89 -16.88
N LEU A 8 -9.51 23.42 -17.43
CA LEU A 8 -10.25 22.26 -16.94
C LEU A 8 -9.49 20.93 -17.17
N LEU A 9 -8.62 20.87 -18.17
CA LEU A 9 -7.86 19.67 -18.52
C LEU A 9 -6.68 19.41 -17.57
N ILE A 10 -6.12 20.46 -16.97
CA ILE A 10 -4.96 20.37 -16.05
C ILE A 10 -5.40 19.83 -14.68
N VAL A 11 -6.60 20.19 -14.22
CA VAL A 11 -7.15 19.73 -12.93
C VAL A 11 -7.53 18.24 -12.99
N ALA A 12 -7.95 17.74 -14.15
CA ALA A 12 -8.30 16.33 -14.35
C ALA A 12 -7.09 15.37 -14.21
N LEU A 13 -5.87 15.85 -14.47
CA LEU A 13 -4.65 15.05 -14.34
C LEU A 13 -4.14 14.95 -12.89
N ALA A 14 -4.55 15.86 -12.00
CA ALA A 14 -4.15 15.85 -10.59
C ALA A 14 -4.97 14.86 -9.73
N ALA A 15 -6.15 14.42 -10.21
CA ALA A 15 -7.01 13.50 -9.47
C ALA A 15 -6.52 12.04 -9.49
N CYS A 16 -5.66 11.66 -10.45
CA CYS A 16 -5.06 10.33 -10.51
C CYS A 16 -3.77 10.21 -9.67
N THR A 17 -3.35 11.30 -9.02
CA THR A 17 -2.08 11.37 -8.28
C THR A 17 -2.14 10.69 -6.92
N ASP A 18 -3.32 10.56 -6.32
CA ASP A 18 -3.52 10.09 -4.93
C ASP A 18 -2.91 8.70 -4.66
N ALA A 19 -3.28 7.67 -5.44
CA ALA A 19 -2.77 6.31 -5.27
C ALA A 19 -1.30 6.13 -5.67
N SER A 20 -0.80 6.97 -6.59
CA SER A 20 0.60 6.92 -7.05
C SER A 20 1.54 7.68 -6.10
N GLN A 21 1.06 8.75 -5.47
CA GLN A 21 1.83 9.56 -4.53
C GLN A 21 1.99 8.84 -3.18
N ALA A 22 0.95 8.16 -2.69
CA ALA A 22 1.02 7.33 -1.48
C ALA A 22 2.11 6.23 -1.58
N ARG A 23 2.36 5.69 -2.78
CA ARG A 23 3.44 4.71 -3.01
C ARG A 23 4.85 5.28 -2.82
N PHE A 24 5.07 6.55 -3.16
CA PHE A 24 6.41 7.15 -3.17
C PHE A 24 6.85 7.69 -1.80
N ASP A 25 5.91 8.08 -0.92
CA ASP A 25 6.22 8.73 0.36
C ASP A 25 6.30 7.76 1.56
N SER A 26 6.29 6.45 1.31
CA SER A 26 6.19 5.44 2.39
C SER A 26 7.53 5.00 3.00
N TYR A 27 8.61 5.75 2.79
CA TYR A 27 9.91 5.41 3.38
C TYR A 27 9.86 5.63 4.90
N GLY A 28 9.76 4.52 5.65
CA GLY A 28 9.67 4.53 7.11
C GLY A 28 8.26 4.28 7.67
N SER A 29 7.23 4.32 6.83
CA SER A 29 5.86 4.01 7.26
C SER A 29 5.70 2.54 7.63
N LYS A 30 4.90 2.30 8.67
CA LYS A 30 4.44 0.95 9.01
C LYS A 30 3.25 0.61 8.15
N PHE A 31 2.92 -0.67 8.09
CA PHE A 31 1.79 -1.14 7.30
C PHE A 31 1.05 -2.23 8.04
N LYS A 32 -0.28 -2.22 7.92
CA LYS A 32 -1.13 -3.33 8.29
C LYS A 32 -1.23 -4.28 7.10
N VAL A 33 -0.96 -5.55 7.33
CA VAL A 33 -1.05 -6.62 6.31
C VAL A 33 -2.11 -7.60 6.75
N GLU A 34 -3.23 -7.62 6.05
CA GLU A 34 -4.36 -8.51 6.30
C GLU A 34 -4.32 -9.65 5.28
N VAL A 35 -4.06 -10.86 5.75
CA VAL A 35 -4.00 -12.08 4.92
C VAL A 35 -5.39 -12.67 4.81
N LEU A 36 -5.79 -12.97 3.57
CA LEU A 36 -7.11 -13.49 3.25
C LEU A 36 -7.07 -14.98 2.90
N SER A 37 -8.14 -15.68 3.24
CA SER A 37 -8.46 -17.01 2.72
C SER A 37 -9.97 -17.12 2.56
N GLY A 38 -10.43 -17.48 1.35
CA GLY A 38 -11.87 -17.55 1.05
C GLY A 38 -12.61 -16.22 1.27
N GLY A 39 -11.94 -15.08 1.02
CA GLY A 39 -12.52 -13.74 1.20
C GLY A 39 -12.58 -13.22 2.63
N GLN A 40 -12.10 -13.99 3.62
CA GLN A 40 -12.07 -13.57 5.03
C GLN A 40 -10.64 -13.32 5.51
N VAL A 41 -10.48 -12.36 6.41
CA VAL A 41 -9.19 -12.11 7.07
C VAL A 41 -8.90 -13.26 8.04
N VAL A 42 -7.84 -14.01 7.77
CA VAL A 42 -7.39 -15.12 8.62
C VAL A 42 -6.19 -14.75 9.49
N ARG A 43 -5.49 -13.67 9.14
CA ARG A 43 -4.39 -13.14 9.94
C ARG A 43 -4.15 -11.66 9.64
N THR A 44 -3.72 -10.93 10.66
CA THR A 44 -3.28 -9.54 10.54
C THR A 44 -1.88 -9.40 11.10
N TYR A 45 -1.01 -8.69 10.37
CA TYR A 45 0.31 -8.29 10.82
C TYR A 45 0.44 -6.77 10.81
N THR A 46 1.41 -6.26 11.57
CA THR A 46 1.88 -4.89 11.44
C THR A 46 3.36 -4.96 11.09
N SER A 47 3.78 -4.35 9.99
CA SER A 47 5.20 -4.30 9.64
C SER A 47 5.94 -3.29 10.52
N THR A 48 7.24 -3.51 10.75
CA THR A 48 8.12 -2.50 11.37
C THR A 48 8.46 -1.36 10.41
N GLY A 49 8.20 -1.52 9.10
CA GLY A 49 8.52 -0.55 8.06
C GLY A 49 8.12 -1.05 6.67
N LYS A 50 8.94 -0.73 5.66
CA LYS A 50 8.69 -1.04 4.25
C LYS A 50 8.43 -2.54 4.01
N LEU A 51 7.42 -2.85 3.19
CA LEU A 51 7.24 -4.19 2.62
C LEU A 51 8.12 -4.37 1.38
N GLY A 52 8.72 -5.54 1.27
CA GLY A 52 9.28 -6.04 0.02
C GLY A 52 8.29 -6.94 -0.72
N ARG A 53 8.50 -7.09 -2.03
CA ARG A 53 7.79 -8.06 -2.87
C ARG A 53 8.81 -9.09 -3.38
N ALA A 54 8.46 -10.37 -3.30
CA ALA A 54 9.25 -11.48 -3.84
C ALA A 54 8.32 -12.41 -4.63
N GLY A 55 8.40 -12.36 -5.96
CA GLY A 55 7.45 -13.04 -6.85
C GLY A 55 6.01 -12.55 -6.61
N GLU A 56 5.12 -13.50 -6.32
CA GLU A 56 3.71 -13.24 -6.00
C GLU A 56 3.46 -12.92 -4.52
N GLY A 57 4.49 -13.00 -3.66
CA GLY A 57 4.37 -12.79 -2.23
C GLY A 57 4.93 -11.46 -1.73
N TYR A 58 4.60 -11.14 -0.48
CA TYR A 58 5.13 -10.00 0.25
C TYR A 58 5.97 -10.46 1.44
N TYR A 59 7.02 -9.71 1.77
CA TYR A 59 7.83 -9.95 2.94
C TYR A 59 8.09 -8.67 3.74
N PHE A 60 8.20 -8.83 5.05
CA PHE A 60 8.42 -7.74 6.00
C PHE A 60 8.87 -8.31 7.34
N ASN A 61 9.34 -7.44 8.24
CA ASN A 61 9.52 -7.80 9.65
C ASN A 61 8.23 -7.44 10.40
N ASP A 62 7.69 -8.39 11.15
CA ASP A 62 6.51 -8.18 11.99
C ASP A 62 6.88 -7.39 13.25
N ALA A 63 6.11 -6.34 13.55
CA ALA A 63 6.33 -5.44 14.67
C ALA A 63 6.04 -6.10 16.02
N ALA A 64 5.15 -7.08 16.07
CA ALA A 64 4.82 -7.77 17.31
C ALA A 64 5.93 -8.74 17.74
N THR A 65 6.54 -9.44 16.78
CA THR A 65 7.50 -10.50 17.07
C THR A 65 8.96 -10.16 16.72
N GLY A 66 9.20 -9.11 15.95
CA GLY A 66 10.51 -8.77 15.40
C GLY A 66 11.03 -9.77 14.35
N LYS A 67 10.19 -10.72 13.92
CA LYS A 67 10.59 -11.80 13.01
C LYS A 67 10.31 -11.44 11.56
N TYR A 68 11.13 -11.98 10.66
CA TYR A 68 10.87 -11.99 9.23
C TYR A 68 9.63 -12.83 8.94
N VAL A 69 8.72 -12.27 8.14
CA VAL A 69 7.50 -12.93 7.67
C VAL A 69 7.45 -12.81 6.15
N GLN A 70 7.13 -13.92 5.49
CA GLN A 70 6.78 -13.95 4.07
C GLN A 70 5.37 -14.53 3.92
N VAL A 71 4.54 -13.85 3.15
CA VAL A 71 3.15 -14.25 2.85
C VAL A 71 3.02 -14.49 1.35
N ASN A 72 2.60 -15.70 0.99
CA ASN A 72 2.29 -16.11 -0.38
C ASN A 72 0.78 -16.42 -0.47
N ALA A 73 -0.05 -15.40 -0.29
CA ALA A 73 -1.50 -15.47 -0.26
C ALA A 73 -2.10 -14.11 -0.65
N ASP A 74 -3.43 -14.05 -0.81
CA ASP A 74 -4.14 -12.79 -1.00
C ASP A 74 -3.95 -11.89 0.23
N VAL A 75 -3.58 -10.63 -0.01
CA VAL A 75 -3.35 -9.66 1.06
C VAL A 75 -4.00 -8.32 0.75
N ILE A 76 -4.55 -7.68 1.78
CA ILE A 76 -4.84 -6.25 1.79
C ILE A 76 -3.71 -5.59 2.59
N ILE A 77 -3.06 -4.60 1.98
CA ILE A 77 -1.97 -3.84 2.61
C ILE A 77 -2.44 -2.40 2.77
N THR A 78 -2.43 -1.92 4.01
CA THR A 78 -2.80 -0.55 4.36
C THR A 78 -1.61 0.14 5.01
N GLN A 79 -1.20 1.29 4.50
CA GLN A 79 -0.18 2.12 5.17
C GLN A 79 -0.76 2.65 6.50
N LEU A 80 0.06 2.62 7.54
CA LEU A 80 -0.24 3.18 8.86
C LEU A 80 0.64 4.42 9.03
N ASP A 81 0.00 5.52 9.45
CA ASP A 81 0.60 6.84 9.66
C ASP A 81 1.79 6.82 10.64
#